data_AF-A0A942A7F9-F1
#
_entry.id   AF-A0A942A7F9-F1
#
_cell.length_a   1.000
_cell.length_b   1.000
_cell.length_c   1.000
_cell.angle_alpha   90.00
_cell.angle_beta   90.00
_cell.angle_gamma   90.00
#
_symmetry.space_group_name_H-M   'P 1'
#
loop_
_entity.id
_entity.type
_entity.pdbx_description
1 polymer ?
#
loop_
_entity_poly.entity_id
_entity_poly.type
_entity_poly.pdbx_seq_one_letter_code
_entity_poly.pdbx_strand_id
1 'polypeptide(L)'
;MRELIRLTDEFEILNLCKSITHLKLDPMCHMDRAYAKKWYEDHYLTGIHVRYVMKPGLSINHVADGVVYRAFNCTDAIAERIMKENPVYKSYFEDLGPIEPQEDVPTVLPADPEPEQTLETEAPEEEKPVEPETPADPEPEASVETTPEALVDEIMKELE
;
A
#
# COMPACT_ATOMS: atom_id res chain seq x y z
N MET A 1 -26.21 -6.65 -9.68
CA MET A 1 -24.79 -6.23 -9.54
C MET A 1 -24.60 -5.80 -8.09
N ARG A 2 -23.37 -5.83 -7.57
CA ARG A 2 -23.08 -5.45 -6.18
C ARG A 2 -22.51 -4.02 -6.14
N GLU A 3 -22.88 -3.25 -5.12
CA GLU A 3 -22.30 -1.93 -4.87
C GLU A 3 -21.15 -2.01 -3.85
N LEU A 4 -20.16 -1.14 -4.02
CA LEU A 4 -19.08 -0.95 -3.05
C LEU A 4 -19.58 -0.18 -1.84
N ILE A 5 -19.49 -0.82 -0.67
CA ILE A 5 -19.87 -0.22 0.61
C ILE A 5 -18.87 0.87 0.99
N ARG A 6 -19.35 2.11 1.16
CA ARG A 6 -18.55 3.24 1.65
C ARG A 6 -18.60 3.30 3.18
N LEU A 7 -17.57 2.77 3.83
CA LEU A 7 -17.31 2.81 5.26
C LEU A 7 -16.41 4.00 5.64
N THR A 8 -16.65 4.56 6.82
CA THR A 8 -15.82 5.62 7.44
C THR A 8 -15.18 5.18 8.76
N ASP A 9 -15.77 4.18 9.43
CA ASP A 9 -15.27 3.68 10.71
C ASP A 9 -14.09 2.71 10.50
N GLU A 10 -13.01 2.90 11.28
CA GLU A 10 -11.79 2.10 11.16
C GLU A 10 -12.01 0.63 11.51
N PHE A 11 -12.91 0.32 12.46
CA PHE A 11 -13.18 -1.06 12.86
C PHE A 11 -14.03 -1.78 11.82
N GLU A 12 -15.01 -1.09 11.23
CA GLU A 12 -15.78 -1.64 10.11
C GLU A 12 -14.90 -1.91 8.89
N ILE A 13 -14.01 -0.97 8.54
CA ILE A 13 -13.04 -1.15 7.46
C ILE A 13 -12.13 -2.35 7.74
N LEU A 14 -11.64 -2.48 8.98
CA LEU A 14 -10.81 -3.61 9.38
C LEU A 14 -11.57 -4.95 9.32
N ASN A 15 -12.83 -4.97 9.73
CA ASN A 15 -13.67 -6.17 9.64
C ASN A 15 -13.97 -6.57 8.19
N LEU A 16 -14.19 -5.59 7.30
CA LEU A 16 -14.32 -5.82 5.86
C LEU A 16 -13.02 -6.37 5.26
N CYS A 17 -11.87 -5.77 5.61
CA CYS A 17 -10.57 -6.26 5.17
C CYS A 17 -10.35 -7.71 5.60
N LYS A 18 -10.67 -8.07 6.85
CA LYS A 18 -10.60 -9.45 7.36
C LYS A 18 -11.50 -10.42 6.58
N SER A 19 -12.72 -10.01 6.25
CA SER A 19 -13.68 -10.91 5.61
C SER A 19 -13.25 -11.27 4.19
N ILE A 20 -12.55 -10.38 3.50
CA ILE A 20 -12.05 -10.59 2.13
C ILE A 20 -10.63 -11.19 2.12
N THR A 21 -9.71 -10.66 2.92
CA THR A 21 -8.29 -11.08 2.88
C THR A 21 -7.97 -12.27 3.76
N HIS A 22 -8.87 -12.63 4.68
CA HIS A 22 -8.69 -13.65 5.72
C HIS A 22 -7.42 -13.47 6.58
N LEU A 23 -6.89 -12.25 6.64
CA LEU A 23 -5.78 -11.90 7.51
C LEU A 23 -6.24 -11.84 8.98
N LYS A 24 -5.33 -12.22 9.88
CA LYS A 24 -5.54 -12.10 11.32
C LYS A 24 -5.15 -10.71 11.81
N LEU A 25 -5.92 -9.70 11.41
CA LEU A 25 -5.70 -8.31 11.84
C LEU A 25 -6.21 -8.11 13.29
N ASP A 26 -5.47 -7.40 14.12
CA ASP A 26 -5.88 -7.05 15.48
C ASP A 26 -6.53 -5.64 15.50
N PRO A 27 -7.80 -5.49 15.92
CA PRO A 27 -8.43 -4.17 16.03
C PRO A 27 -7.71 -3.22 17.00
N MET A 28 -6.98 -3.73 17.99
CA MET A 28 -6.21 -2.92 18.93
C MET A 28 -4.86 -2.48 18.36
N CYS A 29 -4.34 -3.19 17.35
CA CYS A 29 -3.08 -2.86 16.69
C CYS A 29 -3.24 -1.67 15.73
N HIS A 30 -2.49 -0.60 15.99
CA HIS A 30 -2.53 0.59 15.13
C HIS A 30 -2.03 0.31 13.70
N MET A 31 -1.00 -0.52 13.55
CA MET A 31 -0.49 -0.90 12.23
C MET A 31 -1.52 -1.68 11.42
N ASP A 32 -2.27 -2.58 12.06
CA ASP A 32 -3.29 -3.38 11.37
C ASP A 32 -4.47 -2.52 10.92
N ARG A 33 -4.89 -1.54 11.73
CA ARG A 33 -5.90 -0.55 11.33
C ARG A 33 -5.41 0.31 10.15
N ALA A 34 -4.17 0.77 10.19
CA ALA A 34 -3.57 1.53 9.09
C ALA A 34 -3.46 0.69 7.80
N TYR A 35 -3.08 -0.58 7.91
CA TYR A 35 -3.05 -1.51 6.78
C TYR A 35 -4.45 -1.70 6.19
N ALA A 36 -5.46 -1.99 7.01
CA ALA A 36 -6.83 -2.18 6.53
C ALA A 36 -7.38 -0.94 5.84
N LYS A 37 -7.13 0.25 6.40
CA LYS A 37 -7.52 1.53 5.80
C LYS A 37 -6.89 1.71 4.42
N LYS A 38 -5.57 1.52 4.31
CA LYS A 38 -4.86 1.63 3.04
C LYS A 38 -5.36 0.60 2.02
N TRP A 39 -5.54 -0.66 2.44
CA TRP A 39 -6.10 -1.69 1.57
C TRP A 39 -7.49 -1.31 1.06
N TYR A 40 -8.34 -0.78 1.93
CA TYR A 40 -9.69 -0.37 1.58
C TYR A 40 -9.70 0.79 0.57
N GLU A 41 -8.85 1.80 0.75
CA GLU A 41 -8.72 2.93 -0.17
C GLU A 41 -8.10 2.52 -1.51
N ASP A 42 -6.98 1.80 -1.49
CA ASP A 42 -6.20 1.48 -2.68
C ASP A 42 -6.82 0.34 -3.50
N HIS A 43 -7.49 -0.61 -2.85
CA HIS A 43 -8.02 -1.82 -3.49
C HIS A 43 -9.54 -1.83 -3.49
N TYR A 44 -10.17 -1.85 -2.33
CA TYR A 44 -11.63 -2.07 -2.27
C TYR A 44 -12.41 -0.95 -2.98
N LEU A 45 -12.10 0.32 -2.70
CA LEU A 45 -12.79 1.46 -3.29
C LEU A 45 -12.50 1.67 -4.77
N THR A 46 -11.36 1.19 -5.26
CA THR A 46 -11.00 1.22 -6.69
C THR A 46 -11.62 0.05 -7.46
N GLY A 47 -12.35 -0.84 -6.77
CA GLY A 47 -12.92 -2.04 -7.37
C GLY A 47 -11.89 -3.13 -7.64
N ILE A 48 -10.72 -3.06 -7.02
CA ILE A 48 -9.68 -4.08 -7.07
C ILE A 48 -9.85 -5.00 -5.86
N HIS A 49 -9.90 -6.31 -6.10
CA HIS A 49 -9.95 -7.32 -5.03
C HIS A 49 -11.29 -7.31 -4.26
N VAL A 50 -12.37 -7.39 -5.01
CA VAL A 50 -13.74 -7.20 -4.52
C VAL A 50 -14.74 -8.23 -5.04
N ARG A 51 -14.37 -8.98 -6.08
CA ARG A 51 -15.23 -9.96 -6.74
C ARG A 51 -14.87 -11.40 -6.36
N TYR A 52 -13.62 -11.81 -6.53
CA TYR A 52 -13.17 -13.17 -6.26
C TYR A 52 -12.46 -13.24 -4.92
N VAL A 53 -13.10 -13.87 -3.94
CA VAL A 53 -12.52 -14.09 -2.61
C VAL A 53 -12.04 -15.53 -2.51
N MET A 54 -10.74 -15.73 -2.25
CA MET A 54 -10.20 -17.08 -2.03
C MET A 54 -10.68 -17.62 -0.69
N LYS A 55 -11.21 -18.84 -0.67
CA LYS A 55 -11.68 -19.50 0.55
C LYS A 55 -10.59 -19.55 1.63
N PRO A 56 -10.98 -19.44 2.92
CA PRO A 56 -10.04 -19.37 4.02
C PRO A 56 -9.18 -20.63 4.12
N GLY A 57 -7.90 -20.45 4.42
CA GLY A 57 -6.94 -21.55 4.59
C GLY A 57 -6.39 -22.15 3.30
N LEU A 58 -6.85 -21.71 2.12
CA LEU A 58 -6.29 -22.13 0.85
C LEU A 58 -5.09 -21.27 0.43
N SER A 59 -4.23 -21.86 -0.40
CA SER A 59 -3.17 -21.16 -1.11
C SER A 59 -2.88 -21.86 -2.44
N ILE A 60 -2.49 -21.09 -3.44
CA ILE A 60 -2.11 -21.58 -4.76
C ILE A 60 -0.63 -21.32 -4.98
N ASN A 61 0.16 -22.39 -5.15
CA ASN A 61 1.55 -22.27 -5.57
C ASN A 61 1.58 -22.21 -7.09
N HIS A 62 1.71 -21.01 -7.64
CA HIS A 62 1.69 -20.83 -9.08
C HIS A 62 3.09 -21.05 -9.65
N VAL A 63 3.23 -22.07 -10.50
CA VAL A 63 4.55 -22.53 -10.98
C VAL A 63 5.14 -21.58 -12.03
N ALA A 64 4.31 -20.91 -12.83
CA ALA A 64 4.80 -20.11 -13.95
C ALA A 64 5.43 -18.77 -13.52
N ASP A 65 4.93 -18.13 -12.47
CA ASP A 65 5.52 -16.90 -11.90
C ASP A 65 6.24 -17.14 -10.57
N GLY A 66 6.16 -18.34 -9.99
CA GLY A 66 6.80 -18.68 -8.72
C GLY A 66 6.15 -18.02 -7.50
N VAL A 67 4.93 -17.47 -7.64
CA VAL A 67 4.25 -16.74 -6.57
C VAL A 67 3.29 -17.66 -5.83
N VAL A 68 3.24 -17.52 -4.50
CA VAL A 68 2.21 -18.15 -3.66
C VAL A 68 1.05 -17.18 -3.47
N TYR A 69 -0.07 -17.50 -4.11
CA TYR A 69 -1.30 -16.73 -3.97
C TYR A 69 -2.11 -17.19 -2.76
N ARG A 70 -2.56 -16.22 -1.98
CA ARG A 70 -3.46 -16.32 -0.82
C ARG A 70 -4.54 -15.26 -1.00
N ALA A 71 -5.59 -15.32 -0.19
CA ALA A 71 -6.67 -14.34 -0.24
C ALA A 71 -6.16 -12.89 -0.31
N PHE A 72 -5.31 -12.44 0.63
CA PHE A 72 -4.83 -11.05 0.68
C PHE A 72 -4.04 -10.53 -0.56
N ASN A 73 -3.40 -11.39 -1.36
CA ASN A 73 -2.58 -10.97 -2.50
C ASN A 73 -3.13 -11.42 -3.86
N CYS A 74 -4.31 -12.06 -3.88
CA CYS A 74 -4.94 -12.54 -5.10
C CYS A 74 -6.05 -11.58 -5.53
N THR A 75 -5.69 -10.57 -6.32
CA THR A 75 -6.67 -9.62 -6.87
C THR A 75 -7.58 -10.30 -7.90
N ASP A 76 -8.68 -9.64 -8.26
CA ASP A 76 -9.66 -10.20 -9.21
C ASP A 76 -9.01 -10.53 -10.57
N ALA A 77 -8.13 -9.67 -11.07
CA ALA A 77 -7.41 -9.90 -12.32
C ALA A 77 -6.47 -11.13 -12.24
N ILE A 78 -5.82 -11.34 -11.09
CA ILE A 78 -4.97 -12.50 -10.86
C ILE A 78 -5.84 -13.76 -10.80
N ALA A 79 -6.95 -13.73 -10.06
CA ALA A 79 -7.88 -14.84 -9.94
C ALA A 79 -8.42 -15.25 -11.33
N GLU A 80 -8.84 -14.31 -12.16
CA GLU A 80 -9.29 -14.59 -13.53
C GLU A 80 -8.20 -15.20 -14.40
N ARG A 81 -6.97 -14.68 -14.32
CA ARG A 81 -5.82 -15.21 -15.04
C ARG A 81 -5.55 -16.67 -14.67
N ILE A 82 -5.40 -16.97 -13.37
CA ILE A 82 -5.05 -18.32 -12.93
C ILE A 82 -6.21 -19.31 -13.13
N MET A 83 -7.46 -18.87 -13.04
CA MET A 83 -8.63 -19.71 -13.34
C MET A 83 -8.77 -20.02 -14.83
N LYS A 84 -8.29 -19.13 -15.70
CA LYS A 84 -8.22 -19.36 -17.15
C LYS A 84 -7.10 -20.33 -17.50
N GLU A 85 -5.95 -20.22 -16.83
CA GLU A 85 -4.81 -21.13 -16.99
C GLU A 85 -5.12 -22.52 -16.46
N ASN A 86 -5.78 -22.62 -15.29
CA ASN A 86 -6.20 -23.88 -14.71
C ASN A 86 -7.62 -23.78 -14.11
N PRO A 87 -8.63 -24.36 -14.77
CA PRO A 87 -10.02 -24.33 -14.32
C PRO A 87 -10.27 -24.97 -12.94
N VAL A 88 -9.37 -25.80 -12.41
CA VAL A 88 -9.50 -26.42 -11.08
C VAL A 88 -9.57 -25.36 -9.97
N TYR A 89 -8.85 -24.26 -10.15
CA TYR A 89 -8.80 -23.17 -9.15
C TYR A 89 -10.12 -22.44 -9.00
N LYS A 90 -11.08 -22.57 -9.93
CA LYS A 90 -12.42 -21.98 -9.78
C LYS A 90 -13.11 -22.40 -8.49
N SER A 91 -12.87 -23.63 -8.03
CA SER A 91 -13.44 -24.15 -6.79
C SER A 91 -12.86 -23.51 -5.51
N TYR A 92 -11.74 -22.79 -5.62
CA TYR A 92 -11.04 -22.17 -4.50
C TYR A 92 -11.56 -20.76 -4.23
N PHE A 93 -12.24 -20.15 -5.20
CA PHE A 93 -12.79 -18.80 -5.10
C PHE A 93 -14.30 -18.83 -4.88
N GLU A 94 -14.78 -17.84 -4.14
CA GLU A 94 -16.17 -17.45 -4.07
C GLU A 94 -16.34 -16.19 -4.94
N ASP A 95 -17.24 -16.25 -5.93
CA ASP A 95 -17.56 -15.11 -6.80
C ASP A 95 -18.69 -14.31 -6.15
N LEU A 96 -18.36 -13.14 -5.61
CA LEU A 96 -19.29 -12.19 -5.01
C LEU A 96 -20.12 -11.42 -6.05
N GLY A 97 -19.85 -11.64 -7.34
CA GLY A 97 -20.53 -11.03 -8.46
C GLY A 97 -19.86 -9.73 -8.95
N PRO A 98 -20.23 -9.28 -10.16
CA PRO A 98 -19.69 -8.05 -10.74
C PRO A 98 -20.14 -6.82 -9.95
N ILE A 99 -19.22 -5.86 -9.84
CA ILE A 99 -19.47 -4.56 -9.21
C ILE A 99 -20.02 -3.61 -10.25
N GLU A 100 -21.02 -2.80 -9.86
CA GLU A 100 -21.45 -1.70 -10.71
C GLU A 100 -20.29 -0.73 -10.89
N PRO A 101 -19.84 -0.42 -12.12
CA PRO A 101 -18.83 0.59 -12.32
C PRO A 101 -19.34 1.87 -11.67
N GLN A 102 -18.67 2.34 -10.61
CA GLN A 102 -18.97 3.67 -10.09
C GLN A 102 -18.66 4.63 -11.22
N GLU A 103 -19.69 5.19 -11.84
CA GLU A 103 -19.54 6.26 -12.80
C GLU A 103 -18.76 7.35 -12.07
N ASP A 104 -17.52 7.57 -12.49
CA ASP A 104 -16.71 8.72 -12.13
C ASP A 104 -17.45 9.92 -12.73
N VAL A 105 -18.52 10.35 -12.07
CA VAL A 105 -19.17 11.61 -12.39
C VAL A 105 -18.16 12.67 -11.98
N PRO A 106 -17.49 13.35 -12.94
CA PRO A 106 -16.72 14.51 -12.57
C PRO A 106 -17.72 15.45 -11.92
N THR A 107 -17.53 15.71 -10.63
CA THR A 107 -18.23 16.81 -9.97
C THR A 107 -17.72 18.07 -10.67
N VAL A 108 -18.42 18.47 -11.73
CA VAL A 108 -18.33 19.81 -12.31
C VAL A 108 -18.76 20.72 -11.18
N LEU A 109 -17.77 21.21 -10.43
CA LEU A 109 -17.94 22.35 -9.54
C LEU A 109 -18.69 23.41 -10.35
N PRO A 110 -19.86 23.91 -9.92
CA PRO A 110 -20.47 25.05 -10.57
C PRO A 110 -19.43 26.16 -10.58
N ALA A 111 -19.15 26.70 -11.77
CA ALA A 111 -18.23 27.81 -11.96
C ALA A 111 -18.62 28.94 -11.00
N ASP A 112 -17.79 29.16 -9.98
CA ASP A 112 -17.88 30.33 -9.12
C ASP A 112 -17.51 31.54 -9.99
N PRO A 113 -18.35 32.58 -10.11
CA PRO A 113 -17.97 33.77 -10.84
C PRO A 113 -16.85 34.47 -10.07
N GLU A 114 -15.63 34.37 -10.60
CA GLU A 114 -14.43 35.08 -10.14
C GLU A 114 -14.76 36.54 -9.79
N PRO A 115 -14.49 37.02 -8.57
CA PRO A 115 -14.37 38.46 -8.34
C PRO A 115 -13.05 38.93 -8.94
N GLU A 116 -13.16 39.88 -9.88
CA GLU A 116 -12.08 40.62 -10.54
C GLU A 116 -10.89 40.88 -9.60
N GLN A 117 -9.74 40.25 -9.89
CA GLN A 117 -8.45 40.71 -9.38
C GLN A 117 -7.75 41.51 -10.50
N THR A 118 -7.64 42.80 -10.22
CA THR A 118 -6.95 43.83 -10.98
C THR A 118 -5.51 43.42 -11.29
N LEU A 119 -5.20 43.38 -12.58
CA LEU A 119 -3.86 43.33 -13.16
C LEU A 119 -3.16 44.69 -12.98
N GLU A 120 -2.11 44.75 -12.16
CA GLU A 120 -1.00 45.70 -12.27
C GLU A 120 0.30 44.89 -12.04
N THR A 121 0.93 44.33 -13.09
CA THR A 121 1.99 44.91 -13.96
C THR A 121 3.31 45.24 -13.24
N GLU A 122 4.40 44.74 -13.83
CA GLU A 122 5.82 45.15 -13.75
C GLU A 122 6.74 44.52 -12.66
N ALA A 123 7.49 43.49 -13.09
CA ALA A 123 8.95 43.43 -12.88
C ALA A 123 9.61 44.37 -13.93
N PRO A 124 10.87 44.89 -13.81
CA PRO A 124 12.08 44.16 -13.39
C PRO A 124 13.21 45.01 -12.72
N GLU A 125 14.41 44.39 -12.63
CA GLU A 125 15.75 44.96 -12.32
C GLU A 125 16.02 45.40 -10.86
N GLU A 126 17.21 45.30 -10.27
CA GLU A 126 18.48 44.59 -10.47
C GLU A 126 19.32 45.05 -9.26
N GLU A 127 19.90 44.16 -8.45
CA GLU A 127 21.16 44.45 -7.74
C GLU A 127 21.81 43.15 -7.25
N LYS A 128 22.87 42.75 -7.95
CA LYS A 128 24.01 41.98 -7.44
C LYS A 128 25.14 42.99 -7.14
N PRO A 129 26.30 42.64 -6.54
CA PRO A 129 26.70 41.46 -5.76
C PRO A 129 27.52 41.81 -4.48
N VAL A 130 27.59 40.93 -3.46
CA VAL A 130 28.80 40.86 -2.60
C VAL A 130 29.01 39.44 -2.03
N GLU A 131 29.98 38.71 -2.57
CA GLU A 131 30.82 37.71 -1.86
C GLU A 131 32.09 38.43 -1.35
N PRO A 132 33.00 37.84 -0.53
CA PRO A 132 33.07 36.52 0.12
C PRO A 132 33.27 36.67 1.67
N GLU A 133 33.41 35.64 2.52
CA GLU A 133 34.67 34.96 2.87
C GLU A 133 34.43 33.63 3.62
N THR A 134 34.98 32.55 3.08
CA THR A 134 35.39 31.31 3.79
C THR A 134 36.85 31.55 4.24
N PRO A 135 37.37 31.13 5.43
CA PRO A 135 37.54 29.71 5.83
C PRO A 135 37.36 29.51 7.37
N ALA A 136 37.35 28.33 7.99
CA ALA A 136 38.22 27.18 7.83
C ALA A 136 37.62 25.97 8.59
N ASP A 137 37.72 24.80 7.96
CA ASP A 137 37.84 23.50 8.64
C ASP A 137 39.15 23.47 9.45
N PRO A 138 39.21 22.77 10.59
CA PRO A 138 39.82 21.43 10.53
C PRO A 138 39.11 20.37 11.39
N GLU A 139 38.76 19.24 10.77
CA GLU A 139 38.89 17.89 11.39
C GLU A 139 40.35 17.66 11.85
N PRO A 140 40.62 16.87 12.93
CA PRO A 140 40.84 15.43 12.69
C PRO A 140 40.49 14.45 13.84
N GLU A 141 39.99 13.28 13.42
CA GLU A 141 40.40 11.89 13.76
C GLU A 141 40.56 11.39 15.21
N ALA A 142 39.87 10.28 15.54
CA ALA A 142 40.46 8.94 15.70
C ALA A 142 39.84 8.06 16.83
N SER A 143 39.65 6.77 16.48
CA SER A 143 39.60 5.56 17.33
C SER A 143 38.37 5.38 18.25
N VAL A 144 37.60 4.28 18.19
CA VAL A 144 38.05 2.87 18.24
C VAL A 144 37.09 1.94 17.47
N GLU A 145 37.69 1.20 16.55
CA GLU A 145 37.30 -0.10 16.02
C GLU A 145 37.01 -1.11 17.15
N THR A 146 35.80 -1.69 17.21
CA THR A 146 35.63 -3.04 17.80
C THR A 146 34.67 -3.87 16.97
N THR A 147 35.28 -4.85 16.32
CA THR A 147 34.75 -5.97 15.56
C THR A 147 33.83 -6.87 16.41
N PRO A 148 32.71 -7.42 15.90
CA PRO A 148 31.88 -8.37 16.64
C PRO A 148 32.40 -9.83 16.59
N GLU A 149 33.71 -10.06 16.46
CA GLU A 149 34.30 -11.42 16.37
C GLU A 149 34.44 -12.14 17.72
N ALA A 150 34.11 -11.50 18.85
CA ALA A 150 34.18 -12.14 20.17
C ALA A 150 32.94 -12.97 20.55
N LEU A 151 31.84 -12.92 19.79
CA LEU A 151 30.62 -13.67 20.13
C LEU A 151 30.60 -15.10 19.56
N VAL A 152 31.51 -15.43 18.64
CA VAL A 152 31.58 -16.77 18.00
C VAL A 152 32.38 -17.79 18.80
N ASP A 153 33.34 -17.36 19.63
CA ASP A 153 34.20 -18.27 20.40
C ASP A 153 33.48 -18.86 21.64
N GLU A 154 32.51 -18.14 22.21
CA GLU A 154 31.76 -18.62 23.37
C GLU A 154 30.74 -19.72 23.02
N ILE A 155 30.28 -19.78 21.77
CA ILE A 155 29.33 -20.81 21.30
C ILE A 155 30.05 -22.16 21.08
N MET A 156 31.34 -22.16 20.77
CA MET A 156 32.09 -23.39 20.48
C MET A 156 32.61 -24.11 21.73
N LYS A 157 32.53 -23.49 22.92
CA LYS A 157 33.00 -24.08 24.18
C LYS A 157 31.93 -24.88 24.95
N GLU A 158 30.65 -24.73 24.59
CA GLU A 158 29.54 -25.51 25.18
C GLU A 158 29.30 -26.87 24.48
N LEU A 159 30.11 -27.22 23.48
CA LEU A 159 29.92 -28.41 22.64
C LEU A 159 31.03 -29.48 22.76
N GLU A 160 31.93 -29.37 23.75
CA GLU A 160 32.88 -30.43 24.14
C GLU A 160 32.50 -31.12 25.45
#